data_AF-A0A4Q1VCE3-F1
#
_entry.id   AF-A0A4Q1VCE3-F1
#
_cell.length_a   1.000
_cell.length_b   1.000
_cell.length_c   1.000
_cell.angle_alpha   90.00
_cell.angle_beta   90.00
_cell.angle_gamma   90.00
#
_symmetry.space_group_name_H-M   'P 1'
#
loop_
_entity.id
_entity.type
_entity.pdbx_description
1 polymer ?
#
loop_
_entity_poly.entity_id
_entity_poly.type
_entity_poly.pdbx_seq_one_letter_code
_entity_poly.pdbx_strand_id
1 'polypeptide(L)'
;MSDAFDYFRAYAVRALCKARSMPQGRMKHLQLVAGRIYNLLKKEAAYRPNIQHLEDFRTAQRLESSLDHRPTDSPGGRLAPAGPQSAEREAR
;
A
#
# COMPACT_ATOMS: atom_id res chain seq x y z
N MET A 1 -18.14 -18.51 7.71
CA MET A 1 -17.00 -17.57 7.78
C MET A 1 -15.81 -18.26 7.15
N SER A 2 -15.12 -17.63 6.19
CA SER A 2 -13.87 -18.16 5.62
C SER A 2 -12.71 -17.89 6.58
N ASP A 3 -11.83 -18.88 6.80
CA ASP A 3 -10.68 -18.78 7.72
C ASP A 3 -9.47 -18.10 7.03
N ALA A 4 -8.43 -17.69 7.77
CA ALA A 4 -7.25 -17.03 7.18
C ALA A 4 -6.56 -17.92 6.15
N PHE A 5 -6.63 -19.24 6.31
CA PHE A 5 -6.21 -20.19 5.30
C PHE A 5 -6.84 -19.92 3.92
N ASP A 6 -8.16 -19.71 3.88
CA ASP A 6 -8.90 -19.47 2.64
C ASP A 6 -8.50 -18.15 1.99
N TYR A 7 -8.31 -17.10 2.80
CA TYR A 7 -7.84 -15.80 2.33
C TYR A 7 -6.43 -15.88 1.75
N PHE A 8 -5.47 -16.47 2.47
CA PHE A 8 -4.10 -16.61 1.97
C PHE A 8 -4.04 -17.46 0.70
N ARG A 9 -4.87 -18.51 0.63
CA ARG A 9 -5.00 -19.33 -0.58
C ARG A 9 -5.50 -18.51 -1.76
N ALA A 10 -6.56 -17.71 -1.59
CA ALA A 10 -7.12 -16.90 -2.66
C ALA A 10 -6.13 -15.83 -3.17
N TYR A 11 -5.43 -15.14 -2.26
CA TYR A 11 -4.47 -14.10 -2.62
C TYR A 11 -3.17 -14.66 -3.22
N ALA A 12 -2.69 -15.83 -2.78
CA ALA A 12 -1.58 -16.51 -3.41
C ALA A 12 -1.89 -16.85 -4.88
N VAL A 13 -3.08 -17.40 -5.14
CA VAL A 13 -3.53 -17.73 -6.50
C VAL A 13 -3.63 -16.47 -7.34
N ARG A 14 -4.27 -15.41 -6.82
CA ARG A 14 -4.43 -14.14 -7.55
C ARG A 14 -3.08 -13.51 -7.91
N ALA A 15 -2.14 -13.44 -6.97
CA ALA A 15 -0.82 -12.86 -7.19
C ALA A 15 0.00 -13.65 -8.21
N LEU A 16 -0.03 -14.99 -8.15
CA LEU A 16 0.69 -15.84 -9.10
C LEU A 16 0.07 -15.78 -10.50
N CYS A 17 -1.25 -15.80 -10.61
CA CYS A 17 -1.93 -15.62 -11.91
C CYS A 17 -1.61 -14.26 -12.51
N LYS A 18 -1.64 -13.19 -11.70
CA LYS A 18 -1.26 -11.84 -12.13
C LYS A 18 0.21 -11.74 -12.55
N ALA A 19 1.13 -12.44 -11.87
CA ALA A 19 2.53 -12.48 -12.26
C ALA A 19 2.75 -13.21 -13.60
N ARG A 20 1.95 -14.24 -13.91
CA ARG A 20 2.04 -15.00 -15.16
C ARG A 20 1.64 -14.18 -16.38
N SER A 21 0.65 -13.28 -16.22
CA SER A 21 0.24 -12.36 -17.29
C SER A 21 1.15 -11.15 -17.45
N MET A 22 2.18 -10.97 -16.60
CA MET A 22 3.09 -9.83 -16.66
C MET A 22 4.35 -10.11 -17.50
N PRO A 23 4.84 -9.10 -18.24
CA PRO A 23 6.16 -9.16 -18.88
C PRO A 23 7.27 -9.23 -17.83
N GLN A 24 8.47 -9.68 -18.22
CA GLN A 24 9.59 -9.75 -17.30
C GLN A 24 9.98 -8.35 -16.80
N GLY A 25 10.21 -8.23 -15.49
CA GLY A 25 10.55 -6.96 -14.86
C GLY A 25 10.31 -6.95 -13.35
N ARG A 26 10.59 -5.81 -12.72
CA ARG A 26 10.50 -5.64 -11.26
C ARG A 26 9.11 -5.92 -10.71
N MET A 27 8.05 -5.50 -11.40
CA MET A 27 6.66 -5.71 -10.97
C MET A 27 6.27 -7.20 -10.94
N LYS A 28 6.72 -7.96 -11.96
CA LYS A 28 6.52 -9.42 -12.01
C LYS A 28 7.24 -10.11 -10.85
N HIS A 29 8.48 -9.71 -10.57
CA HIS A 29 9.25 -10.25 -9.45
C HIS A 29 8.53 -9.99 -8.11
N LEU A 30 8.05 -8.76 -7.89
CA LEU A 30 7.28 -8.42 -6.69
C LEU A 30 6.01 -9.26 -6.54
N GLN A 31 5.27 -9.49 -7.63
CA GLN A 31 4.07 -10.34 -7.57
C GLN A 31 4.40 -11.81 -7.32
N LEU A 32 5.52 -12.33 -7.84
CA LEU A 32 5.99 -13.67 -7.52
C LEU A 32 6.39 -13.79 -6.04
N VAL A 33 7.07 -12.78 -5.49
CA VAL A 33 7.45 -12.72 -4.08
C VAL A 33 6.20 -12.66 -3.20
N ALA A 34 5.24 -11.77 -3.51
CA ALA A 34 3.96 -11.68 -2.79
C ALA A 34 3.20 -13.02 -2.83
N GLY A 35 3.10 -13.65 -4.01
CA GLY A 35 2.48 -14.97 -4.16
C GLY A 35 3.17 -16.06 -3.32
N ARG A 36 4.50 -16.04 -3.23
CA ARG A 36 5.26 -16.97 -2.37
C ARG A 36 5.01 -16.71 -0.88
N ILE A 37 4.98 -15.46 -0.44
CA ILE A 37 4.68 -15.08 0.96
C ILE A 37 3.29 -15.57 1.36
N TYR A 38 2.25 -15.30 0.55
CA TYR A 38 0.91 -15.81 0.82
C TYR A 38 0.85 -17.34 0.86
N ASN A 39 1.64 -18.02 0.03
CA ASN A 39 1.68 -19.48 0.04
C ASN A 39 2.38 -20.05 1.28
N LEU A 40 3.34 -19.31 1.88
CA LEU A 40 3.94 -19.64 3.18
C LEU A 40 2.95 -19.41 4.32
N LEU A 41 2.31 -18.24 4.36
CA LEU A 41 1.29 -17.91 5.36
C LEU A 41 0.12 -18.91 5.32
N LYS A 42 -0.30 -19.33 4.13
CA LYS A 42 -1.29 -20.40 3.96
C LYS A 42 -0.84 -21.71 4.61
N LYS A 43 0.43 -22.09 4.47
CA LYS A 43 0.97 -23.30 5.10
C LYS A 43 0.99 -23.14 6.62
N GLU A 44 1.44 -22.01 7.14
CA GLU A 44 1.43 -21.75 8.59
C GLU A 44 0.01 -21.77 9.16
N ALA A 45 -0.94 -21.13 8.49
CA ALA A 45 -2.36 -21.13 8.88
C ALA A 45 -3.01 -22.53 8.78
N ALA A 46 -2.47 -23.43 7.96
CA ALA A 46 -2.94 -24.82 7.88
C ALA A 46 -2.45 -25.69 9.04
N TYR A 47 -1.31 -25.35 9.65
CA TYR A 47 -0.67 -26.15 10.69
C TYR A 47 -0.81 -25.56 12.10
N ARG A 48 -1.05 -24.25 12.24
CA ARG A 48 -1.31 -23.60 13.54
C ARG A 48 -2.77 -23.13 13.63
N PRO A 49 -3.51 -23.44 14.70
CA PRO A 49 -4.84 -22.87 14.94
C PRO A 49 -4.74 -21.35 14.96
N ASN A 50 -5.35 -20.74 13.95
CA ASN A 50 -5.32 -19.33 13.62
C ASN A 50 -6.21 -18.50 14.57
N ILE A 51 -5.75 -18.28 15.81
CA ILE A 51 -6.48 -17.41 16.76
C ILE A 51 -5.67 -16.14 17.10
N GLN A 52 -4.34 -16.15 16.92
CA GLN A 52 -3.49 -15.04 17.36
C GLN A 52 -3.25 -13.93 16.31
N HIS A 53 -3.35 -14.22 15.00
CA HIS A 53 -2.96 -13.25 13.94
C HIS A 53 -4.14 -12.46 13.34
N LEU A 54 -5.37 -12.76 13.75
CA LEU A 54 -6.56 -12.05 13.25
C LEU A 54 -6.61 -10.61 13.76
N GLU A 55 -6.20 -10.40 15.02
CA GLU A 55 -6.12 -9.07 15.63
C GLU A 55 -4.97 -8.26 15.05
N ASP A 56 -3.82 -8.88 14.79
CA ASP A 56 -2.69 -8.23 14.11
C ASP A 56 -3.10 -7.75 12.70
N PHE A 57 -3.84 -8.58 11.96
CA PHE A 57 -4.38 -8.22 10.63
C PHE A 57 -5.40 -7.07 10.71
N ARG A 58 -6.35 -7.11 11.64
CA ARG A 58 -7.32 -6.01 11.85
C ARG A 58 -6.60 -4.70 12.21
N THR A 59 -5.55 -4.79 13.02
CA THR A 59 -4.75 -3.64 13.42
C THR A 59 -4.00 -3.05 12.22
N ALA A 60 -3.38 -3.91 11.39
CA ALA A 60 -2.71 -3.49 10.16
C ALA A 60 -3.69 -2.87 9.14
N GLN A 61 -4.89 -3.46 8.97
CA GLN A 61 -5.91 -2.95 8.04
C GLN A 61 -6.46 -1.58 8.46
N ARG A 62 -6.65 -1.34 9.77
CA ARG A 62 -7.05 -0.02 10.29
C ARG A 62 -5.97 1.03 10.03
N LEU A 63 -4.70 0.66 10.20
CA LEU A 63 -3.58 1.54 9.91
C LEU A 63 -3.51 1.88 8.42
N GLU A 64 -3.62 0.89 7.53
CA GLU A 64 -3.65 1.09 6.08
C GLU A 64 -4.78 2.01 5.65
N SER A 65 -6.00 1.81 6.19
CA SER A 65 -7.16 2.66 5.91
C SER A 65 -6.97 4.11 6.38
N SER A 66 -6.22 4.34 7.46
CA SER A 66 -5.89 5.69 7.93
C SER A 66 -4.88 6.40 7.04
N LEU A 67 -4.01 5.65 6.35
CA LEU A 67 -3.03 6.18 5.41
C LEU A 67 -3.66 6.52 4.07
N ASP A 68 -4.63 5.71 3.61
CA ASP A 68 -5.43 5.99 2.40
C ASP A 68 -6.33 7.22 2.56
N HIS A 69 -6.63 7.64 3.80
CA HIS A 69 -7.39 8.86 4.08
C HIS A 69 -6.54 10.14 4.09
N ARG A 70 -5.27 10.09 3.71
CA ARG A 70 -4.50 11.31 3.45
C ARG A 70 -5.14 12.01 2.24
N PRO A 71 -5.72 13.22 2.40
CA PRO A 71 -6.30 13.93 1.28
C PRO A 71 -5.17 14.21 0.29
N THR A 72 -5.33 13.69 -0.91
CA THR A 72 -4.68 14.24 -2.08
C THR A 72 -5.39 15.56 -2.39
N ASP A 73 -5.19 16.56 -1.53
CA ASP A 73 -5.47 17.94 -1.86
C ASP A 73 -4.12 18.61 -2.14
N SER A 74 -3.73 18.52 -3.40
CA SER A 74 -2.94 19.57 -4.00
C SER A 74 -3.46 19.79 -5.39
N PRO A 75 -3.94 21.00 -5.66
CA PRO A 75 -3.39 21.68 -6.81
C PRO A 75 -3.08 23.15 -6.50
N GLY A 76 -1.84 23.58 -6.78
CA GLY A 76 -1.62 24.95 -7.24
C GLY A 76 -1.26 26.00 -6.19
N GLY A 77 -0.21 25.78 -5.41
CA GLY A 77 0.56 26.86 -4.79
C GLY A 77 1.81 27.15 -5.61
N ARG A 78 1.65 27.90 -6.72
CA ARG A 78 2.74 28.34 -7.59
C ARG A 78 3.81 29.07 -6.75
N LEU A 79 4.98 28.46 -6.62
CA LEU A 79 6.23 29.15 -6.33
C LEU A 79 6.43 30.23 -7.41
N ALA A 80 6.45 31.50 -7.00
CA ALA A 80 7.09 32.57 -7.74
C ALA A 80 7.98 33.37 -6.77
N PRO A 81 9.16 33.80 -7.22
CA PRO A 81 10.31 34.09 -6.37
C PRO A 81 10.32 35.52 -5.83
N ALA A 82 11.18 35.71 -4.83
CA ALA A 82 11.55 36.98 -4.23
C ALA A 82 11.97 38.05 -5.25
N GLY A 83 11.59 39.31 -4.96
CA GLY A 83 12.12 40.55 -5.54
C GLY A 83 11.82 41.73 -4.62
N PRO A 84 12.67 42.77 -4.54
CA PRO A 84 13.12 43.35 -3.28
C PRO A 84 12.41 44.64 -2.83
N GLN A 85 12.63 44.98 -1.56
CA GLN A 85 12.37 46.27 -0.93
C GLN A 85 13.11 47.41 -1.65
N SER A 86 12.42 48.54 -1.86
CA SER A 86 12.90 49.94 -2.01
C SER A 86 11.75 50.71 -2.67
N ALA A 87 11.44 51.98 -2.45
CA ALA A 87 11.81 53.03 -1.52
C ALA A 87 10.78 54.15 -1.82
N GLU A 88 10.30 54.83 -0.79
CA GLU A 88 10.26 56.29 -0.67
C GLU A 88 9.94 57.19 -1.90
N ARG A 89 9.11 58.22 -1.65
CA ARG A 89 8.77 59.44 -2.43
C ARG A 89 7.39 59.40 -3.11
N GLU A 90 6.60 60.46 -3.20
CA GLU A 90 6.56 61.82 -2.64
C GLU A 90 5.24 62.45 -3.17
N ALA A 91 4.75 63.44 -2.45
CA ALA A 91 3.64 64.38 -2.70
C ALA A 91 2.99 64.46 -4.11
N ARG A 92 1.65 64.52 -4.13
CA ARG A 92 0.88 65.77 -4.31
C ARG A 92 -0.61 65.56 -4.09
#